data_AF-A0A7V4CZ39-F1
#
_entry.id   AF-A0A7V4CZ39-F1
#
_cell.length_a   1.000
_cell.length_b   1.000
_cell.length_c   1.000
_cell.angle_alpha   90.00
_cell.angle_beta   90.00
_cell.angle_gamma   90.00
#
_symmetry.space_group_name_H-M   'P 1'
#
loop_
_entity.id
_entity.type
_entity.pdbx_description
1 polymer ?
#
loop_
_entity_poly.entity_id
_entity_poly.type
_entity_poly.pdbx_seq_one_letter_code
_entity_poly.pdbx_strand_id
1 'polypeptide(L)'
;MARRGERDLERHYPRAAFTAKLRRLADALDAGHPFTIRVGGERLHVPADATFNVEHERVAGGEELEFQLLWRSGDRRPAPGRRRPVSGRRGGGAPSAGRGGRRRPRGGRRA
;
A
#
# COMPACT_ATOMS: atom_id res chain seq x y z
N MET A 1 -16.45 2.82 5.76
CA MET A 1 -16.09 1.86 4.69
C MET A 1 -17.06 2.07 3.54
N ALA A 2 -16.60 2.55 2.38
CA ALA A 2 -17.47 2.62 1.21
C ALA A 2 -17.74 1.18 0.72
N ARG A 3 -19.01 0.79 0.61
CA ARG A 3 -19.39 -0.48 -0.02
C ARG A 3 -18.95 -0.39 -1.47
N ARG A 4 -17.98 -1.22 -1.86
CA ARG A 4 -17.64 -1.38 -3.27
C ARG A 4 -18.84 -2.08 -3.90
N GLY A 5 -19.52 -1.42 -4.85
CA GLY A 5 -20.62 -2.05 -5.58
C GLY A 5 -20.16 -3.31 -6.31
N GLU A 6 -21.11 -4.19 -6.60
CA GLU A 6 -20.95 -5.30 -7.53
C GLU A 6 -20.50 -4.73 -8.88
N ARG A 7 -19.49 -5.34 -9.49
CA ARG A 7 -18.95 -4.94 -10.80
C ARG A 7 -18.69 -6.22 -11.57
N ASP A 8 -19.27 -6.30 -12.76
CA ASP A 8 -18.93 -7.29 -13.75
C ASP A 8 -18.09 -6.63 -14.84
N LEU A 9 -16.92 -7.20 -15.14
CA LEU A 9 -15.90 -6.59 -16.00
C LEU A 9 -15.29 -7.64 -16.93
N GLU A 10 -15.79 -7.68 -18.16
CA GLU A 10 -15.24 -8.54 -19.21
C GLU A 10 -14.48 -7.72 -20.25
N ARG A 11 -13.38 -8.28 -20.78
CA ARG A 11 -12.66 -7.69 -21.91
C ARG A 11 -11.93 -8.75 -22.74
N HIS A 12 -12.21 -8.80 -24.04
CA HIS A 12 -11.40 -9.54 -24.99
C HIS A 12 -10.08 -8.82 -25.31
N TYR A 13 -9.03 -9.61 -25.49
CA TYR A 13 -7.69 -9.13 -25.83
C TYR A 13 -7.15 -9.86 -27.05
N PRO A 14 -6.32 -9.20 -27.88
CA PRO A 14 -5.48 -9.91 -28.84
C PRO A 14 -4.58 -10.93 -28.12
N ARG A 15 -4.30 -12.07 -28.78
CA ARG A 15 -3.52 -13.19 -28.22
C ARG A 15 -2.24 -12.75 -27.52
N ALA A 16 -1.44 -11.87 -28.14
CA ALA A 16 -0.18 -11.40 -27.56
C ALA A 16 -0.39 -10.62 -26.23
N ALA A 17 -1.42 -9.78 -26.16
CA ALA A 17 -1.74 -9.02 -24.95
C ALA A 17 -2.29 -9.94 -23.83
N PHE A 18 -3.08 -10.94 -24.20
CA PHE A 18 -3.53 -11.98 -23.27
C PHE A 18 -2.35 -12.77 -22.70
N THR A 19 -1.47 -13.30 -23.55
CA THR A 19 -0.27 -14.04 -23.11
C THR A 19 0.65 -13.19 -22.24
N ALA A 20 0.83 -11.91 -22.54
CA ALA A 20 1.64 -11.01 -21.71
C ALA A 20 1.05 -10.83 -20.30
N LYS A 21 -0.28 -10.82 -20.15
CA LYS A 21 -0.93 -10.79 -18.84
C LYS A 21 -0.71 -12.09 -18.07
N LEU A 22 -0.83 -13.23 -18.73
CA LEU A 22 -0.59 -14.54 -18.11
C LEU A 22 0.84 -14.69 -17.61
N ARG A 23 1.84 -14.26 -18.39
CA ARG A 23 3.26 -14.31 -17.97
C ARG A 23 3.50 -13.44 -16.73
N ARG A 24 3.01 -12.20 -16.73
CA ARG A 24 3.13 -11.32 -15.56
C ARG A 24 2.42 -11.87 -14.33
N LEU A 25 1.31 -12.58 -14.52
CA LEU A 25 0.62 -13.27 -13.44
C LEU A 25 1.51 -14.40 -12.92
N ALA A 26 1.99 -15.30 -13.79
CA ALA A 26 2.87 -16.40 -13.42
C ALA A 26 4.10 -15.91 -12.64
N ASP A 27 4.79 -14.88 -13.13
CA ASP A 27 5.95 -14.27 -12.44
C ASP A 27 5.60 -13.79 -11.02
N ALA A 28 4.40 -13.24 -10.81
CA ALA A 28 3.96 -12.78 -9.50
C ALA A 28 3.61 -13.96 -8.57
N LEU A 29 2.99 -15.01 -9.10
CA LEU A 29 2.64 -16.22 -8.35
C LEU A 29 3.90 -16.96 -7.89
N ASP A 30 4.86 -17.17 -8.79
CA ASP A 30 6.13 -17.85 -8.48
C ASP A 30 6.93 -17.08 -7.41
N ALA A 31 6.83 -15.75 -7.41
CA ALA A 31 7.48 -14.90 -6.41
C ALA A 31 6.67 -14.73 -5.11
N GLY A 32 5.46 -15.29 -5.00
CA GLY A 32 4.58 -15.10 -3.84
C GLY A 32 4.15 -13.64 -3.63
N HIS A 33 4.07 -12.86 -4.71
CA HIS A 33 3.78 -11.43 -4.67
C HIS A 33 2.33 -11.13 -5.04
N PRO A 34 1.75 -10.03 -4.51
CA PRO A 34 0.45 -9.56 -4.96
C PRO A 34 0.52 -9.11 -6.43
N PHE A 35 -0.55 -9.35 -7.18
CA PHE A 35 -0.63 -9.04 -8.60
C PHE A 35 -1.54 -7.84 -8.85
N THR A 36 -1.14 -6.97 -9.78
CA THR A 36 -1.97 -5.83 -10.20
C THR A 36 -2.24 -5.90 -11.70
N ILE A 37 -3.52 -5.87 -12.05
CA ILE A 37 -4.01 -6.00 -13.43
C ILE A 37 -4.99 -4.88 -13.75
N ARG A 38 -5.05 -4.51 -15.04
CA ARG A 38 -6.14 -3.68 -15.57
C ARG A 38 -7.09 -4.51 -16.43
N VAL A 39 -8.38 -4.38 -16.16
CA VAL A 39 -9.49 -5.03 -16.89
C VAL A 39 -10.58 -3.98 -17.11
N GLY A 40 -11.07 -3.82 -18.34
CA GLY A 40 -12.14 -2.86 -18.62
C GLY A 40 -11.85 -1.40 -18.21
N GLY A 41 -10.58 -0.99 -18.13
CA GLY A 41 -10.16 0.34 -17.65
C GLY A 41 -9.97 0.44 -16.13
N GLU A 42 -10.47 -0.54 -15.37
CA GLU A 42 -10.31 -0.62 -13.92
C GLU A 42 -8.99 -1.26 -13.51
N ARG A 43 -8.44 -0.85 -12.37
CA ARG A 43 -7.23 -1.45 -11.78
C ARG A 43 -7.60 -2.33 -10.60
N LEU A 44 -7.39 -3.64 -10.75
CA LEU A 44 -7.62 -4.65 -9.71
C LEU A 44 -6.31 -4.98 -9.00
N HIS A 45 -6.39 -5.13 -7.68
CA HIS A 45 -5.27 -5.57 -6.84
C HIS A 45 -5.63 -6.92 -6.24
N VAL A 46 -4.92 -7.96 -6.68
CA VAL A 46 -5.08 -9.33 -6.22
C VAL A 46 -4.03 -9.58 -5.13
N PRO A 47 -4.44 -9.99 -3.92
CA PRO A 47 -3.49 -10.22 -2.85
C PRO A 47 -2.69 -11.52 -3.09
N ALA A 48 -1.55 -11.66 -2.41
CA ALA A 48 -0.67 -12.82 -2.55
C ALA A 48 -1.27 -14.12 -1.99
N ASP A 49 -2.25 -14.00 -1.09
CA ASP A 49 -2.96 -15.10 -0.44
C ASP A 49 -4.32 -15.42 -1.10
N ALA A 50 -4.51 -15.00 -2.36
CA ALA A 50 -5.66 -15.42 -3.14
C ALA A 50 -5.70 -16.95 -3.32
N THR A 51 -6.89 -17.51 -3.42
CA THR A 51 -7.09 -18.91 -3.80
C THR A 51 -7.13 -19.04 -5.32
N PHE A 52 -6.60 -20.12 -5.86
CA PHE A 52 -6.50 -20.37 -7.30
C PHE A 52 -7.32 -21.60 -7.69
N ASN A 53 -8.19 -21.44 -8.69
CA ASN A 53 -8.99 -22.52 -9.25
C ASN A 53 -8.84 -22.55 -10.78
N VAL A 54 -9.02 -23.73 -11.36
CA VAL A 54 -9.19 -23.90 -12.81
C VAL A 54 -10.52 -24.59 -13.01
N GLU A 55 -11.41 -23.96 -13.78
CA GLU A 55 -12.74 -24.48 -14.06
C GLU A 55 -12.88 -24.74 -15.56
N HIS A 56 -13.53 -25.85 -15.90
CA HIS A 56 -13.86 -26.22 -17.28
C HIS A 56 -15.34 -26.53 -17.35
N GLU A 57 -16.01 -25.96 -18.35
CA GLU A 57 -17.43 -26.19 -18.58
C GLU A 57 -17.69 -26.53 -20.05
N ARG A 58 -18.60 -27.48 -20.27
CA ARG A 58 -19.16 -27.75 -21.60
C ARG A 58 -20.57 -27.17 -21.66
N VAL A 59 -20.78 -26.32 -22.65
CA VAL A 59 -22.07 -25.69 -22.93
C VAL A 59 -22.57 -26.08 -24.32
N ALA A 60 -23.85 -25.88 -24.59
CA ALA A 60 -24.41 -26.17 -25.90
C ALA A 60 -23.77 -25.27 -26.97
N GLY A 61 -22.81 -25.82 -27.71
CA GLY A 61 -22.09 -25.12 -28.78
C GLY A 61 -20.68 -24.63 -28.42
N GLY A 62 -20.13 -24.99 -27.25
CA GLY A 62 -18.79 -24.56 -26.87
C GLY A 62 -18.17 -25.28 -25.67
N GLU A 63 -16.88 -25.04 -25.49
CA GLU A 63 -16.14 -25.37 -24.27
C GLU A 63 -15.52 -24.10 -23.72
N GLU A 64 -15.54 -23.97 -22.39
CA GLU A 64 -14.98 -22.84 -21.67
C GLU A 64 -13.96 -23.35 -20.64
N LEU A 65 -12.84 -22.62 -20.51
CA LEU A 65 -11.80 -22.89 -19.55
C LEU A 65 -11.40 -21.58 -18.86
N GLU A 66 -11.58 -21.51 -17.55
CA GLU A 66 -11.28 -20.34 -16.75
C GLU A 66 -10.13 -20.60 -15.77
N PHE A 67 -9.25 -19.61 -15.65
CA PHE A 67 -8.25 -19.53 -14.58
C PHE A 67 -8.71 -18.46 -13.59
N GLN A 68 -9.11 -18.90 -12.41
CA GLN A 68 -9.77 -18.04 -11.44
C GLN A 68 -8.86 -17.73 -10.25
N LEU A 69 -8.93 -16.49 -9.79
CA LEU A 69 -8.28 -16.01 -8.58
C LEU A 69 -9.39 -15.49 -7.66
N LEU A 70 -9.51 -16.08 -6.47
CA LEU A 70 -10.57 -15.77 -5.52
C LEU A 70 -9.97 -15.09 -4.29
N TRP A 71 -10.52 -13.95 -3.89
CA TRP A 71 -10.07 -13.23 -2.69
C TRP A 71 -11.20 -12.44 -2.03
N ARG A 72 -11.08 -12.23 -0.71
CA ARG A 72 -12.07 -11.46 0.06
C ARG A 72 -11.74 -9.98 0.04
N SER A 73 -12.69 -9.16 -0.38
CA SER A 73 -12.57 -7.70 -0.35
C SER A 73 -12.85 -7.16 1.06
N GLY A 74 -11.87 -7.20 1.97
CA GLY A 74 -12.09 -6.69 3.33
C GLY A 74 -10.86 -6.69 4.24
N ASP A 75 -10.03 -7.72 4.17
CA ASP A 75 -8.84 -7.83 5.01
C ASP A 75 -7.62 -7.22 4.33
N ARG A 76 -7.65 -5.91 4.17
CA ARG A 76 -6.40 -5.17 4.03
C ARG A 76 -5.74 -5.16 5.41
N ARG A 77 -5.05 -6.24 5.78
CA ARG A 77 -4.19 -6.22 6.98
C ARG A 77 -3.22 -5.05 6.78
N PRO A 78 -3.22 -4.02 7.65
CA PRO A 78 -2.30 -2.92 7.47
C PRO A 78 -0.89 -3.49 7.48
N ALA A 79 -0.05 -3.05 6.54
CA ALA A 79 1.37 -3.39 6.57
C ALA A 79 1.89 -3.16 8.00
N PRO A 80 2.67 -4.09 8.60
CA PRO A 80 3.15 -3.93 9.96
C PRO A 80 3.81 -2.56 10.06
N GLY A 81 3.23 -1.71 10.92
CA GLY A 81 3.50 -0.29 10.93
C GLY A 81 4.99 -0.04 11.05
N ARG A 82 5.57 0.68 10.07
CA ARG A 82 6.85 1.34 10.28
C ARG A 82 6.64 2.30 11.44
N ARG A 83 7.09 1.90 12.63
CA ARG A 83 7.12 2.76 13.81
C ARG A 83 7.86 4.04 13.40
N ARG A 84 7.16 5.18 13.39
CA ARG A 84 7.84 6.48 13.27
C ARG A 84 8.74 6.60 14.50
N PRO A 85 10.04 6.94 14.36
CA PRO A 85 10.85 7.20 15.53
C PRO A 85 10.25 8.41 16.25
N VAL A 86 9.84 8.23 17.51
CA VAL A 86 9.46 9.35 18.37
C VAL A 86 10.75 10.10 18.65
N SER A 87 10.87 11.32 18.11
CA SER A 87 11.94 12.24 18.50
C SER A 87 11.69 12.62 19.95
N GLY A 88 12.54 12.13 20.86
CA GLY A 88 12.44 12.41 22.29
C GLY A 88 12.47 13.91 22.58
N ARG A 89 11.39 14.44 23.14
CA ARG A 89 11.45 15.67 23.93
C ARG A 89 11.90 15.29 25.35
N ARG A 90 13.14 15.67 25.69
CA ARG A 90 13.67 15.63 27.05
C ARG A 90 12.81 16.51 27.98
N GLY A 91 12.65 16.02 29.21
CA GLY A 91 11.83 16.55 30.28
C GLY A 91 12.23 17.93 30.81
N GLY A 92 11.33 18.50 31.60
CA GLY A 92 11.41 19.87 32.12
C GLY A 92 11.94 20.05 33.54
N GLY A 93 11.87 21.32 33.97
CA GLY A 93 11.91 21.85 35.35
C GLY A 93 13.32 21.90 35.99
N ALA A 94 13.74 22.90 36.77
CA ALA A 94 13.25 24.20 37.24
C ALA A 94 14.45 24.90 37.97
N PRO A 95 14.31 26.12 38.55
CA PRO A 95 15.40 27.12 38.65
C PRO A 95 16.19 27.13 39.99
N SER A 96 17.29 27.89 40.02
CA SER A 96 18.06 28.20 41.23
C SER A 96 18.49 29.68 41.25
N ALA A 97 18.45 30.26 42.44
CA ALA A 97 18.41 31.69 42.73
C ALA A 97 19.78 32.33 43.01
N GLY A 98 19.88 33.62 42.68
CA GLY A 98 20.33 34.70 43.59
C GLY A 98 21.80 34.84 43.97
N ARG A 99 22.39 36.00 43.62
CA ARG A 99 23.17 36.96 44.46
C ARG A 99 23.78 38.00 43.50
N GLY A 100 23.41 39.29 43.59
CA GLY A 100 24.12 40.33 44.35
C GLY A 100 25.34 40.84 43.54
N GLY A 101 25.58 42.12 43.26
CA GLY A 101 25.01 43.41 43.60
C GLY A 101 26.01 44.49 43.17
N ARG A 102 25.52 45.73 43.03
CA ARG A 102 26.25 47.02 43.15
C ARG A 102 27.05 47.59 41.96
N ARG A 103 26.52 48.73 41.49
CA ARG A 103 27.15 50.08 41.31
C ARG A 103 28.12 50.33 40.12
N ARG A 104 27.55 51.02 39.11
CA ARG A 104 27.99 52.20 38.29
C ARG A 104 29.20 53.04 38.82
N PRO A 105 29.72 54.08 38.08
CA PRO A 105 29.74 54.39 36.63
C PRO A 105 31.09 55.03 36.11
N ARG A 106 31.12 55.39 34.81
CA ARG A 106 31.68 56.62 34.15
C ARG A 106 32.83 56.48 33.14
N GLY A 107 32.62 57.14 31.99
CA GLY A 107 33.63 57.79 31.13
C GLY A 107 34.43 56.86 30.22
N GLY A 108 34.77 57.16 28.98
CA GLY A 108 34.67 58.38 28.18
C GLY A 108 35.39 58.14 26.83
N ARG A 109 34.88 58.81 25.79
CA ARG A 109 35.46 59.25 24.51
C ARG A 109 36.87 58.79 24.06
N ARG A 110 36.90 58.45 22.76
CA ARG A 110 37.86 58.80 21.68
C ARG A 110 39.27 58.19 21.71
N ALA A 111 39.62 57.49 20.63
CA ALA A 111 40.49 58.03 19.57
C ALA A 111 40.02 57.44 18.24
#